data_AF-A0A5B8NIZ9-F1
#
_entry.id   AF-A0A5B8NIZ9-F1
#
_cell.length_a   1.000
_cell.length_b   1.000
_cell.length_c   1.000
_cell.angle_alpha   90.00
_cell.angle_beta   90.00
_cell.angle_gamma   90.00
#
_symmetry.space_group_name_H-M   'P 1'
#
loop_
_entity.id
_entity.type
_entity.pdbx_description
1 polymer ?
#
loop_
_entity_poly.entity_id
_entity_poly.type
_entity_poly.pdbx_seq_one_letter_code
_entity_poly.pdbx_strand_id
1 'polypeptide(L)'
;MLGEQQEQTATNLKVARNWKSFEDFRKAGAKALEPVKEGKIATLKTGTGDYRIMSEQDFQNLYGLACDVARLQGGLSVVLTAARAVQKHNDPETVQVLIQTVKMMGNLSALPSREDFDHPQLEDSYSELEDDDEIIDDPSLVERPV
;
A
#
# COMPACT_ATOMS: atom_id res chain seq x y z
N MET A 1 25.25 -14.39 -18.74
CA MET A 1 23.90 -13.81 -18.64
C MET A 1 23.91 -12.92 -17.42
N LEU A 2 24.08 -11.62 -17.64
CA LEU A 2 24.08 -10.61 -16.57
C LEU A 2 22.62 -10.37 -16.20
N GLY A 3 22.25 -10.80 -14.99
CA GLY A 3 20.93 -10.53 -14.44
C GLY A 3 20.74 -9.03 -14.31
N GLU A 4 19.65 -8.53 -14.86
CA GLU A 4 19.17 -7.17 -14.65
C GLU A 4 19.02 -6.96 -13.15
N GLN A 5 19.96 -6.24 -12.56
CA GLN A 5 19.79 -5.70 -11.22
C GLN A 5 18.72 -4.63 -11.35
N GLN A 6 17.46 -5.00 -11.08
CA GLN A 6 16.41 -4.03 -10.84
C GLN A 6 16.89 -3.13 -9.71
N GLU A 7 17.21 -1.91 -10.10
CA GLU A 7 17.62 -0.83 -9.22
C GLU A 7 16.52 -0.68 -8.17
N GLN A 8 16.76 -1.16 -6.94
CA GLN A 8 15.89 -0.92 -5.80
C GLN A 8 15.92 0.58 -5.55
N THR A 9 15.02 1.29 -6.22
CA THR A 9 14.81 2.71 -6.01
C THR A 9 14.30 2.86 -4.59
N ALA A 10 15.14 3.42 -3.72
CA ALA A 10 14.71 3.87 -2.41
C ALA A 10 13.42 4.67 -2.60
N THR A 11 12.35 4.29 -1.89
CA THR A 11 11.02 4.89 -2.00
C THR A 11 11.06 6.31 -1.44
N ASN A 12 11.63 7.22 -2.23
CA ASN A 12 11.78 8.63 -1.91
C ASN A 12 10.44 9.31 -2.23
N LEU A 13 9.47 9.08 -1.36
CA LEU A 13 8.14 9.67 -1.48
C LEU A 13 8.23 11.18 -1.24
N LYS A 14 7.77 11.95 -2.22
CA LYS A 14 7.73 13.41 -2.14
C LYS A 14 6.30 13.91 -2.01
N VAL A 15 6.08 14.86 -1.14
CA VAL A 15 4.76 15.51 -1.03
C VAL A 15 4.56 16.39 -2.27
N ALA A 16 3.54 16.08 -3.06
CA ALA A 16 3.18 16.85 -4.24
C ALA A 16 2.05 17.86 -3.98
N ARG A 17 1.07 17.49 -3.16
CA ARG A 17 -0.11 18.34 -2.93
C ARG A 17 -0.75 18.12 -1.56
N ASN A 18 -1.40 19.16 -1.06
CA ASN A 18 -2.19 19.10 0.16
C ASN A 18 -3.52 19.85 -0.08
N TRP A 19 -4.63 19.15 0.09
CA TRP A 19 -5.98 19.72 0.06
C TRP A 19 -6.50 19.88 1.48
N LYS A 20 -6.97 21.08 1.80
CA LYS A 20 -7.43 21.42 3.15
C LYS A 20 -8.86 20.91 3.41
N SER A 21 -9.59 20.55 2.36
CA SER A 21 -10.94 20.01 2.43
C SER A 21 -11.25 19.12 1.21
N PHE A 22 -12.30 18.30 1.33
CA PHE A 22 -12.84 17.54 0.18
C PHE A 22 -13.32 18.45 -0.94
N GLU A 23 -13.93 19.59 -0.62
CA GLU A 23 -14.36 20.56 -1.64
C GLU A 23 -13.19 21.15 -2.43
N ASP A 24 -12.03 21.40 -1.80
CA ASP A 24 -10.83 21.86 -2.50
C ASP A 24 -10.29 20.81 -3.47
N PHE A 25 -10.43 19.53 -3.13
CA PHE A 25 -10.09 18.41 -4.00
C PHE A 25 -11.07 18.30 -5.17
N ARG A 26 -12.38 18.30 -4.87
CA ARG A 26 -13.46 18.18 -5.86
C ARG A 26 -13.42 19.29 -6.92
N LYS A 27 -13.18 20.55 -6.52
CA LYS A 27 -13.07 21.69 -7.43
C LYS A 27 -11.96 21.56 -8.47
N ALA A 28 -10.88 20.81 -8.16
CA ALA A 28 -9.80 20.58 -9.10
C ALA A 28 -10.13 19.50 -10.15
N GLY A 29 -11.18 18.70 -9.93
CA GLY A 29 -11.69 17.69 -10.86
C GLY A 29 -10.64 16.64 -11.25
N ALA A 30 -10.73 16.11 -12.47
CA ALA A 30 -9.83 15.08 -13.00
C ALA A 30 -8.34 15.47 -12.94
N LYS A 31 -8.02 16.77 -12.95
CA LYS A 31 -6.64 17.28 -12.89
C LYS A 31 -6.05 17.28 -11.47
N ALA A 32 -6.86 16.99 -10.45
CA ALA A 32 -6.41 16.93 -9.07
C ALA A 32 -5.29 15.90 -8.87
N LEU A 33 -5.37 14.77 -9.58
CA LEU A 33 -4.48 13.62 -9.42
C LEU A 33 -3.27 13.62 -10.36
N GLU A 34 -3.22 14.51 -11.37
CA GLU A 34 -2.06 14.61 -12.27
C GLU A 34 -0.71 14.75 -11.54
N PRO A 35 -0.59 15.52 -10.44
CA PRO A 35 0.66 15.62 -9.68
C PRO A 35 1.01 14.38 -8.85
N VAL A 36 0.11 13.41 -8.71
CA VAL A 36 0.20 12.26 -7.80
C VAL A 36 0.59 11.01 -8.58
N LYS A 37 1.82 11.02 -9.10
CA LYS A 37 2.45 9.92 -9.84
C LYS A 37 3.95 9.87 -9.54
N GLU A 38 4.58 8.73 -9.76
CA GLU A 38 6.03 8.55 -9.71
C GLU A 38 6.65 8.95 -8.35
N GLY A 39 6.29 8.24 -7.29
CA GLY A 39 6.80 8.48 -5.94
C GLY A 39 6.28 9.78 -5.33
N LYS A 40 5.16 10.30 -5.82
CA LYS A 40 4.53 11.51 -5.27
C LYS A 40 3.28 11.15 -4.48
N ILE A 41 3.20 11.72 -3.28
CA ILE A 41 2.06 11.56 -2.38
C ILE A 41 1.34 12.88 -2.21
N ALA A 42 0.02 12.82 -2.11
CA ALA A 42 -0.79 13.94 -1.72
C ALA A 42 -1.54 13.65 -0.42
N THR A 43 -1.97 14.71 0.26
CA THR A 43 -2.77 14.64 1.49
C THR A 43 -4.12 15.29 1.27
N LEU A 44 -5.19 14.58 1.58
CA LEU A 44 -6.55 15.08 1.63
C LEU A 44 -6.99 15.15 3.09
N LYS A 45 -7.24 16.36 3.58
CA LYS A 45 -7.77 16.58 4.92
C LYS A 45 -9.29 16.60 4.89
N THR A 46 -9.91 15.86 5.80
CA THR A 46 -11.37 15.83 6.00
C THR A 46 -11.70 16.11 7.48
N GLY A 47 -12.99 16.23 7.80
CA GLY A 47 -13.42 16.32 9.20
C GLY A 47 -13.16 15.04 10.01
N THR A 48 -12.92 13.90 9.35
CA THR A 48 -12.70 12.59 9.97
C THR A 48 -11.22 12.21 10.06
N GLY A 49 -10.33 12.89 9.34
CA GLY A 49 -8.89 12.67 9.40
C GLY A 49 -8.13 13.09 8.15
N ASP A 50 -6.87 12.66 8.09
CA ASP A 50 -5.96 12.93 6.98
C ASP A 50 -5.78 11.66 6.15
N TYR A 51 -6.13 11.73 4.86
CA TYR A 51 -5.99 10.64 3.89
C TYR A 51 -4.78 10.89 2.99
N ARG A 52 -4.04 9.84 2.66
CA ARG A 52 -2.93 9.90 1.72
C ARG A 52 -3.33 9.30 0.38
N ILE A 53 -3.04 10.02 -0.68
CA ILE A 53 -3.33 9.60 -2.05
C ILE A 53 -1.98 9.41 -2.75
N MET A 54 -1.81 8.28 -3.44
CA MET A 54 -0.62 7.90 -4.20
C MET A 54 -1.04 7.06 -5.41
N SER A 55 -0.14 6.86 -6.36
CA SER A 55 -0.39 5.94 -7.47
C SER A 55 -0.47 4.50 -6.97
N GLU A 56 -1.21 3.64 -7.69
CA GLU A 56 -1.29 2.22 -7.36
C GLU A 56 0.08 1.54 -7.40
N GLN A 57 0.90 1.84 -8.41
CA GLN A 57 2.26 1.34 -8.51
C GLN A 57 3.11 1.70 -7.27
N ASP A 58 3.05 2.96 -6.82
CA ASP A 58 3.78 3.38 -5.62
C ASP A 58 3.28 2.65 -4.37
N PHE A 59 1.96 2.44 -4.27
CA PHE A 59 1.36 1.66 -3.19
C PHE A 59 1.83 0.20 -3.19
N GLN A 60 1.82 -0.48 -4.35
CA GLN A 60 2.27 -1.87 -4.46
C GLN A 60 3.74 -2.02 -4.08
N ASN A 61 4.58 -1.07 -4.51
CA ASN A 61 6.00 -1.08 -4.16
C ASN A 61 6.21 -0.93 -2.65
N LEU A 62 5.49 -0.01 -1.99
CA LEU A 62 5.55 0.17 -0.54
C LEU A 62 5.00 -1.03 0.22
N TYR A 63 3.87 -1.58 -0.24
CA TYR A 63 3.24 -2.73 0.37
C TYR A 63 4.13 -3.97 0.26
N GLY A 64 4.69 -4.24 -0.92
CA GLY A 64 5.66 -5.31 -1.15
C GLY A 64 6.89 -5.18 -0.24
N LEU A 65 7.45 -3.97 -0.12
CA LEU A 65 8.56 -3.69 0.79
C LEU A 65 8.19 -3.97 2.25
N ALA A 66 7.00 -3.53 2.70
CA ALA A 66 6.54 -3.78 4.06
C ALA A 66 6.37 -5.29 4.35
N CYS A 67 5.83 -6.05 3.39
CA CYS A 67 5.72 -7.50 3.49
C CYS A 67 7.10 -8.17 3.55
N ASP A 68 8.06 -7.72 2.73
CA ASP A 68 9.43 -8.23 2.76
C ASP A 68 10.12 -7.95 4.10
N VAL A 69 9.97 -6.74 4.65
CA VAL A 69 10.48 -6.40 5.99
C VAL A 69 9.87 -7.29 7.07
N ALA A 70 8.55 -7.50 7.05
CA ALA A 70 7.88 -8.38 8.02
C ALA A 70 8.39 -9.83 7.92
N ARG A 71 8.62 -10.34 6.70
CA ARG A 71 9.17 -11.67 6.47
C ARG A 71 10.62 -11.79 6.95
N LEU A 72 11.45 -10.78 6.71
CA LEU A 72 12.82 -10.73 7.23
C LEU A 72 12.86 -10.71 8.75
N GLN A 73 12.00 -9.92 9.40
CA GLN A 73 11.86 -9.90 10.87
C GLN A 73 11.46 -11.27 11.41
N GLY A 74 10.49 -11.94 10.76
CA GLY A 74 10.07 -13.30 11.09
C GLY A 74 11.23 -14.30 10.96
N GLY A 75 11.94 -14.28 9.83
CA GLY A 75 13.11 -15.13 9.62
C GLY A 75 14.21 -14.91 10.67
N LEU A 76 14.52 -13.65 11.00
CA LEU A 76 15.54 -13.30 12.00
C LEU A 76 15.18 -13.82 13.39
N SER A 77 13.89 -13.79 13.75
CA SER A 77 13.39 -14.40 14.98
C SER A 77 13.65 -15.91 15.04
N VAL A 78 13.47 -16.63 13.92
CA VAL A 78 13.77 -18.07 13.84
C VAL A 78 15.28 -18.33 13.97
N VAL A 79 16.12 -17.56 13.28
CA VAL A 79 17.59 -17.66 13.42
C VAL A 79 18.02 -17.41 14.86
N LEU A 80 17.48 -16.39 15.53
CA LEU A 80 17.78 -16.09 16.93
C LEU A 80 17.38 -17.25 17.85
N THR A 81 16.24 -17.90 17.57
CA THR A 81 15.76 -19.06 18.32
C THR A 81 16.69 -20.26 18.13
N ALA A 82 17.09 -20.56 16.89
CA ALA A 82 18.05 -21.63 16.60
C ALA A 82 19.42 -21.37 17.24
N ALA A 83 19.90 -20.11 17.21
CA ALA A 83 21.16 -19.74 17.87
C ALA A 83 21.11 -19.93 19.39
N ARG A 84 19.98 -19.57 20.02
CA ARG A 84 19.75 -19.84 21.46
C ARG A 84 19.69 -21.34 21.76
N ALA A 85 19.15 -22.15 20.85
CA ALA A 85 19.15 -23.60 21.00
C ALA A 85 20.58 -24.16 20.99
N VAL A 86 21.42 -23.74 20.03
CA VAL A 86 22.85 -24.12 19.98
C VAL A 86 23.59 -23.69 21.25
N GLN A 87 23.30 -22.48 21.76
CA GLN A 87 23.91 -21.99 23.00
C GLN A 87 23.58 -22.89 24.21
N LYS A 88 22.37 -23.46 24.26
CA LYS A 88 21.93 -24.36 25.35
C LYS A 88 22.36 -25.80 25.13
N HIS A 89 22.35 -26.26 23.88
CA HIS A 89 22.61 -27.63 23.45
C HIS A 89 23.53 -27.59 22.24
N ASN A 90 24.83 -27.75 22.49
CA ASN A 90 25.86 -27.69 21.44
C ASN A 90 26.12 -29.07 20.84
N ASP A 91 25.06 -29.72 20.36
CA ASP A 91 25.13 -30.97 19.63
C ASP A 91 25.09 -30.74 18.10
N PRO A 92 25.59 -31.69 17.29
CA PRO A 92 25.65 -31.55 15.84
C PRO A 92 24.28 -31.32 15.17
N GLU A 93 23.20 -31.88 15.71
CA GLU A 93 21.86 -31.75 15.14
C GLU A 93 21.33 -30.33 15.33
N THR A 94 21.48 -29.78 16.53
CA THR A 94 21.08 -28.39 16.85
C THR A 94 21.88 -27.38 16.02
N VAL A 95 23.17 -27.61 15.79
CA VAL A 95 23.99 -26.77 14.90
C VAL A 95 23.52 -26.88 13.44
N GLN A 96 23.15 -28.08 12.98
CA GLN A 96 22.64 -28.28 11.63
C GLN A 96 21.32 -27.53 11.39
N VAL A 97 20.43 -27.47 12.40
CA VAL A 97 19.19 -26.67 12.35
C VAL A 97 19.50 -25.19 12.17
N LEU A 98 20.48 -24.64 12.89
CA LEU A 98 20.89 -23.25 12.70
C LEU A 98 21.40 -22.99 11.28
N ILE A 99 22.27 -23.87 10.75
CA ILE A 99 22.79 -23.76 9.38
C ILE A 99 21.65 -23.78 8.36
N GLN A 100 20.69 -24.71 8.50
CA GLN A 100 19.54 -24.78 7.60
C GLN A 100 18.66 -23.54 7.68
N THR A 101 18.41 -23.03 8.88
CA THR A 101 17.62 -21.81 9.09
C THR A 101 18.25 -20.61 8.39
N VAL A 102 19.58 -20.44 8.50
CA VAL A 102 20.31 -19.37 7.83
C VAL A 102 20.27 -19.54 6.31
N LYS A 103 20.41 -20.77 5.79
CA LYS A 103 20.27 -21.06 4.35
C LYS A 103 18.88 -20.70 3.82
N MET A 104 17.82 -21.04 4.55
CA MET A 104 16.45 -20.71 4.17
C MET A 104 16.25 -19.20 4.09
N MET A 105 16.82 -18.43 5.03
CA MET A 105 16.78 -16.97 5.01
C MET A 105 17.56 -16.36 3.84
N GLY A 106 18.78 -16.84 3.57
CA GLY A 106 19.62 -16.33 2.48
C GLY A 106 19.03 -16.57 1.09
N ASN A 107 18.11 -17.53 0.96
CA ASN A 107 17.43 -17.88 -0.28
C ASN A 107 16.02 -17.28 -0.40
N LEU A 108 15.63 -16.34 0.47
CA LEU A 108 14.35 -15.64 0.35
C LEU A 108 14.38 -14.74 -0.90
N SER A 109 13.66 -15.14 -1.95
CA SER A 109 13.38 -14.27 -3.10
C SER A 109 12.53 -13.08 -2.66
N ALA A 110 12.71 -11.89 -3.23
CA ALA A 110 11.78 -10.78 -3.02
C ALA A 110 10.32 -11.23 -3.29
N LEU A 111 9.37 -10.71 -2.52
CA LEU A 111 7.97 -10.96 -2.83
C LEU A 111 7.63 -10.31 -4.17
N PRO A 112 6.87 -10.98 -5.05
CA PRO A 112 6.44 -10.34 -6.28
C PRO A 112 5.58 -9.13 -5.93
N SER A 113 5.91 -7.97 -6.50
CA SER A 113 4.96 -6.87 -6.58
C SER A 113 3.82 -7.30 -7.51
N ARG A 114 2.58 -7.04 -7.11
CA ARG A 114 1.45 -7.16 -8.04
C ARG A 114 1.49 -5.95 -8.97
N GLU A 115 1.35 -6.18 -10.28
CA GLU A 115 1.26 -5.07 -11.24
C GLU A 115 -0.09 -4.36 -11.11
N ASP A 116 -1.16 -5.11 -10.83
CA ASP A 116 -2.50 -4.57 -10.58
C ASP A 116 -3.18 -5.34 -9.43
N PHE A 117 -4.07 -4.68 -8.68
CA PHE A 117 -5.10 -5.39 -7.92
C PHE A 117 -6.15 -5.94 -8.89
N ASP A 118 -6.63 -7.16 -8.62
CA ASP A 118 -8.02 -7.47 -8.99
C ASP A 118 -8.83 -6.40 -8.27
N HIS A 119 -9.27 -5.38 -9.01
CA HIS A 119 -10.23 -4.43 -8.48
C HIS A 119 -11.36 -5.33 -7.98
N PRO A 120 -11.64 -5.38 -6.65
CA PRO A 120 -12.87 -6.00 -6.22
C PRO A 120 -13.90 -5.32 -7.11
N GLN A 121 -14.64 -6.10 -7.90
CA GLN A 121 -15.77 -5.54 -8.62
C GLN A 121 -16.52 -4.83 -7.52
N LEU A 122 -16.46 -3.48 -7.54
CA LEU A 122 -17.35 -2.69 -6.74
C LEU A 122 -18.66 -3.27 -7.20
N GLU A 123 -19.34 -4.03 -6.34
CA GLU A 123 -20.68 -4.48 -6.65
C GLU A 123 -21.35 -3.21 -7.13
N ASP A 124 -21.77 -3.20 -8.40
CA ASP A 124 -22.42 -2.05 -9.00
C ASP A 124 -23.70 -1.83 -8.18
N SER A 125 -23.54 -1.15 -7.05
CA SER A 125 -24.63 -0.61 -6.24
C SER A 125 -25.26 0.57 -6.98
N TYR A 126 -24.84 0.81 -8.23
CA TYR A 126 -25.56 1.56 -9.24
C TYR A 126 -26.83 0.87 -9.74
N SER A 127 -27.13 -0.37 -9.30
CA SER A 127 -28.37 -1.05 -9.67
C SER A 127 -29.64 -0.45 -9.03
N GLU A 128 -29.53 0.49 -8.08
CA GLU A 128 -30.69 1.21 -7.51
C GLU A 128 -30.28 2.66 -7.17
N LEU A 129 -29.81 3.43 -8.16
CA LEU A 129 -30.10 4.86 -8.10
C LEU A 129 -31.60 4.97 -8.39
N GLU A 130 -32.43 5.04 -7.35
CA GLU A 130 -33.81 5.48 -7.50
C GLU A 130 -33.76 6.84 -8.22
N ASP A 131 -34.63 7.06 -9.22
CA ASP A 131 -34.71 8.31 -10.02
C ASP A 131 -34.93 9.59 -9.16
N ASP A 132 -35.04 9.46 -7.83
CA ASP A 132 -35.22 10.55 -6.86
C ASP A 132 -33.90 11.18 -6.35
N ASP A 133 -32.73 10.59 -6.64
CA ASP A 133 -31.42 11.14 -6.25
C ASP A 133 -30.81 12.11 -7.31
N GLU A 134 -31.63 12.62 -8.23
CA GLU A 134 -31.22 13.75 -9.07
C GLU A 134 -31.00 15.00 -8.21
N ILE A 135 -29.74 15.42 -8.10
CA ILE A 135 -29.36 16.69 -7.48
C ILE A 135 -29.99 17.81 -8.33
N ILE A 136 -31.04 18.44 -7.80
CA ILE A 136 -31.67 19.60 -8.41
C ILE A 136 -30.68 20.77 -8.36
N ASP A 137 -29.98 21.01 -9.47
CA ASP A 137 -29.01 22.12 -9.61
C ASP A 137 -29.69 23.50 -9.74
N ASP A 138 -31.00 23.54 -9.96
CA ASP A 138 -31.79 24.78 -10.03
C ASP A 138 -32.59 25.03 -8.73
N PRO A 139 -32.20 26.04 -7.92
CA PRO A 139 -32.87 26.34 -6.64
C PRO A 139 -34.35 26.73 -6.76
N SER A 140 -34.83 27.06 -7.96
CA SER A 140 -36.22 27.45 -8.21
C SER A 140 -37.17 26.26 -8.31
N LEU A 141 -36.65 25.04 -8.45
CA LEU A 141 -37.42 23.80 -8.56
C LEU A 141 -37.65 23.10 -7.22
N VAL A 142 -37.13 23.64 -6.12
CA VAL A 142 -37.32 23.09 -4.77
C VAL A 142 -38.65 23.59 -4.20
N GLU A 143 -39.67 22.73 -4.15
CA GLU A 143 -40.92 23.05 -3.44
C GLU A 143 -40.65 23.22 -1.95
N ARG A 144 -40.96 24.41 -1.41
CA ARG A 144 -40.82 24.71 0.01
C ARG A 144 -42.16 24.48 0.70
N PRO A 145 -42.19 23.81 1.87
CA PRO A 145 -43.41 23.71 2.65
C PRO A 145 -43.88 25.11 3.05
N VAL A 146 -45.18 25.35 2.91
CA VAL A 146 -45.86 26.57 3.37
C VAL A 146 -46.05 26.61 4.88
#